data_AF-A0A495S6B5-F1
#
_entry.id   AF-A0A495S6B5-F1
#
_cell.length_a   1.000
_cell.length_b   1.000
_cell.length_c   1.000
_cell.angle_alpha   90.00
_cell.angle_beta   90.00
_cell.angle_gamma   90.00
#
_symmetry.space_group_name_H-M   'P 1'
#
loop_
_entity.id
_entity.type
_entity.pdbx_description
1 polymer ?
#
loop_
_entity_poly.entity_id
_entity_poly.type
_entity_poly.pdbx_seq_one_letter_code
_entity_poly.pdbx_strand_id
1 'polypeptide(L)'
;MGQNKNKEQVLRLIISKAWEDIDFRKNLISDPIIAIENLTGAKIILPEGKTLVVNDQTDKSKVYMNIPVEPSIEDIELNEEQLEIIAGGGQTVWADLVNNLFPELKDIIKI
;
A
#
# COMPACT_ATOMS: atom_id res chain seq x y z
N MET A 1 -8.84 0.31 -19.89
CA MET A 1 -9.13 1.30 -18.81
C MET A 1 -9.92 0.74 -17.61
N GLY A 2 -10.26 -0.55 -17.53
CA GLY A 2 -11.09 -1.11 -16.44
C GLY A 2 -10.36 -1.68 -15.21
N GLN A 3 -9.13 -2.21 -15.37
CA GLN A 3 -8.47 -2.98 -14.30
C GLN A 3 -7.87 -2.13 -13.16
N ASN A 4 -7.29 -0.96 -13.48
CA ASN A 4 -6.69 -0.08 -12.46
C ASN A 4 -7.72 0.50 -11.47
N LYS A 5 -8.95 0.77 -11.94
CA LYS A 5 -10.02 1.27 -11.07
C LYS A 5 -10.44 0.24 -10.01
N ASN A 6 -10.39 -1.06 -10.34
CA ASN A 6 -10.78 -2.12 -9.41
C ASN A 6 -9.73 -2.33 -8.31
N LYS A 7 -8.44 -2.28 -8.66
CA LYS A 7 -7.32 -2.36 -7.69
C LYS A 7 -7.32 -1.22 -6.68
N GLU A 8 -7.63 0.00 -7.12
CA GLU A 8 -7.74 1.15 -6.22
C GLU A 8 -8.91 1.00 -5.23
N GLN A 9 -10.05 0.45 -5.68
CA GLN A 9 -11.19 0.16 -4.82
C GLN A 9 -10.87 -0.87 -3.74
N VAL A 10 -10.13 -1.93 -4.10
CA VAL A 10 -9.63 -2.94 -3.16
C VAL A 10 -8.74 -2.29 -2.09
N LEU A 11 -7.78 -1.45 -2.49
CA LEU A 11 -6.88 -0.77 -1.55
C LEU A 11 -7.62 0.19 -0.63
N ARG A 12 -8.58 0.97 -1.15
CA ARG A 12 -9.43 1.84 -0.31
C ARG A 12 -10.21 1.02 0.72
N LEU A 13 -10.79 -0.11 0.32
CA LEU A 13 -11.54 -0.98 1.23
C LEU A 13 -10.65 -1.50 2.37
N ILE A 14 -9.44 -1.99 2.06
CA ILE A 14 -8.49 -2.51 3.06
C ILE A 14 -8.12 -1.41 4.07
N ILE A 15 -7.75 -0.21 3.60
CA ILE A 15 -7.32 0.88 4.47
C ILE A 15 -8.48 1.38 5.34
N SER A 16 -9.65 1.64 4.75
CA SER A 16 -10.83 2.07 5.50
C SER A 16 -11.20 1.05 6.57
N LYS A 17 -11.20 -0.24 6.23
CA LYS A 17 -11.49 -1.31 7.19
C LYS A 17 -10.44 -1.38 8.30
N ALA A 18 -9.14 -1.19 8.00
CA ALA A 18 -8.09 -1.17 9.01
C ALA A 18 -8.21 0.00 10.02
N TRP A 19 -8.76 1.13 9.60
CA TRP A 19 -9.04 2.25 10.53
C TRP A 19 -10.27 2.01 11.39
N GLU A 20 -11.34 1.48 10.81
CA GLU A 20 -12.64 1.32 11.48
C GLU A 20 -12.70 0.08 12.37
N ASP A 21 -11.96 -0.98 12.04
CA ASP A 21 -12.03 -2.29 12.67
C ASP A 21 -10.66 -2.71 13.24
N ILE A 22 -10.56 -2.67 14.57
CA ILE A 22 -9.34 -3.01 15.31
C ILE A 22 -8.97 -4.47 15.13
N ASP A 23 -9.94 -5.38 15.07
CA ASP A 23 -9.67 -6.82 14.96
C ASP A 23 -9.21 -7.16 13.54
N PHE A 24 -9.82 -6.56 12.52
CA PHE A 24 -9.31 -6.65 11.16
C PHE A 24 -7.89 -6.11 11.06
N ARG A 25 -7.58 -4.95 11.65
CA ARG A 25 -6.22 -4.39 11.62
C ARG A 25 -5.21 -5.30 12.29
N LYS A 26 -5.52 -5.90 13.44
CA LYS A 26 -4.65 -6.90 14.08
C LYS A 26 -4.39 -8.09 13.15
N ASN A 27 -5.44 -8.62 12.51
CA ASN A 27 -5.33 -9.72 11.57
C ASN A 27 -4.50 -9.33 10.33
N LEU A 28 -4.67 -8.11 9.82
CA LEU A 28 -3.93 -7.57 8.69
C LEU A 28 -2.42 -7.45 9.00
N ILE A 29 -2.06 -7.15 10.24
CA ILE A 29 -0.66 -7.10 10.68
C ILE A 29 -0.08 -8.51 10.84
N SER A 30 -0.84 -9.45 11.40
CA SER A 30 -0.35 -10.81 11.67
C SER A 30 -0.31 -11.71 10.44
N ASP A 31 -1.32 -11.60 9.57
CA ASP A 31 -1.46 -12.40 8.35
C ASP A 31 -2.08 -11.55 7.23
N PRO A 32 -1.28 -10.67 6.61
CA PRO A 32 -1.79 -9.70 5.66
C PRO A 32 -2.42 -10.34 4.43
N ILE A 33 -1.88 -11.47 3.97
CA ILE A 33 -2.41 -12.17 2.80
C ILE A 33 -3.81 -12.67 3.10
N ILE A 34 -3.98 -13.50 4.15
CA ILE A 34 -5.28 -14.08 4.48
C ILE A 34 -6.30 -12.98 4.81
N ALA A 35 -5.92 -11.94 5.55
CA ALA A 35 -6.81 -10.84 5.89
C ALA A 35 -7.33 -10.10 4.63
N ILE A 36 -6.44 -9.80 3.68
CA ILE A 36 -6.83 -9.11 2.44
C ILE A 36 -7.71 -10.00 1.57
N GLU A 37 -7.35 -11.26 1.37
CA GLU A 37 -8.12 -12.18 0.53
C GLU A 37 -9.52 -12.41 1.11
N ASN A 38 -9.65 -12.57 2.43
CA ASN A 38 -10.94 -12.75 3.10
C ASN A 38 -11.83 -11.51 3.01
N LEU A 39 -11.25 -10.30 3.12
CA LEU A 39 -12.01 -9.06 3.06
C LEU A 39 -12.49 -8.73 1.65
N THR A 40 -11.64 -8.96 0.66
CA THR A 40 -11.81 -8.39 -0.68
C THR A 40 -12.20 -9.43 -1.73
N GLY A 41 -11.97 -10.72 -1.47
CA GLY A 41 -12.07 -11.80 -2.45
C GLY A 41 -10.97 -11.78 -3.52
N ALA A 42 -10.08 -10.78 -3.52
CA ALA A 42 -8.95 -10.70 -4.44
C ALA A 42 -7.86 -11.69 -4.03
N LYS A 43 -7.06 -12.13 -5.00
CA LYS A 43 -5.88 -12.97 -4.75
C LYS A 43 -4.62 -12.13 -4.65
N ILE A 44 -3.80 -12.42 -3.65
CA ILE A 44 -2.51 -11.76 -3.46
C ILE A 44 -1.41 -12.71 -3.91
N ILE A 45 -0.67 -12.30 -4.95
CA ILE A 45 0.43 -13.08 -5.52
C ILE A 45 1.72 -12.29 -5.35
N LEU A 46 2.56 -12.72 -4.42
CA LEU A 46 3.86 -12.12 -4.18
C LEU A 46 4.91 -12.67 -5.14
N PRO A 47 5.93 -11.86 -5.52
CA PRO A 47 7.12 -12.37 -6.19
C PRO A 47 7.82 -13.45 -5.35
N GLU A 48 8.55 -14.34 -6.01
CA GLU A 48 9.27 -15.42 -5.33
C GLU A 48 10.22 -14.89 -4.26
N GLY A 49 10.21 -15.50 -3.08
CA GLY A 49 11.05 -15.11 -1.95
C GLY A 49 10.67 -13.80 -1.25
N LYS A 50 9.59 -13.13 -1.66
CA LYS A 50 9.08 -11.91 -1.00
C LYS A 50 7.95 -12.21 -0.03
N THR A 51 7.89 -11.44 1.05
CA THR A 51 6.81 -11.45 2.03
C THR A 51 6.18 -10.07 2.12
N LEU A 52 4.86 -10.01 2.27
CA LEU A 52 4.16 -8.76 2.56
C LEU A 52 4.21 -8.49 4.07
N VAL A 53 4.70 -7.30 4.45
CA VAL A 53 4.77 -6.85 5.84
C VAL A 53 3.88 -5.61 5.99
N VAL A 54 2.99 -5.62 6.99
CA VAL A 54 2.12 -4.48 7.31
C VAL A 54 2.48 -3.95 8.70
N ASN A 55 2.79 -2.65 8.76
CA ASN A 55 3.10 -1.94 10.01
C ASN A 55 1.99 -0.94 10.33
N ASP A 56 1.45 -0.98 11.55
CA ASP A 56 0.49 0.02 12.03
C ASP A 56 1.20 1.32 12.40
N GLN A 57 0.85 2.39 11.67
CA GLN A 57 1.36 3.75 11.87
C GLN A 57 0.28 4.72 12.38
N THR A 58 -0.79 4.23 13.01
CA THR A 58 -1.91 5.08 13.49
C THR A 58 -1.59 5.84 14.78
N ASP A 59 -0.52 5.51 15.49
CA ASP A 59 -0.08 6.19 16.71
C ASP A 59 0.60 7.53 16.37
N LYS A 60 -0.15 8.63 16.55
CA LYS A 60 0.29 10.00 16.24
C LYS A 60 1.46 10.50 17.08
N SER A 61 1.85 9.79 18.14
CA SER A 61 3.02 10.15 18.95
C SER A 61 4.34 9.64 18.35
N LYS A 62 4.27 8.77 17.32
CA LYS A 62 5.42 8.14 16.69
C LYS A 62 5.71 8.76 15.33
N VAL A 63 7.00 8.84 15.00
CA VAL A 63 7.49 9.18 13.66
C VAL A 63 8.12 7.92 13.07
N TYR A 64 7.76 7.60 11.84
CA TYR A 64 8.23 6.41 11.15
C TYR A 64 9.24 6.81 10.06
N MET A 65 10.34 6.08 10.00
CA MET A 65 11.35 6.19 8.94
C MET A 65 11.51 4.82 8.30
N ASN A 66 11.31 4.73 6.99
CA ASN A 66 11.60 3.53 6.22
C ASN A 66 12.99 3.65 5.62
N ILE A 67 13.82 2.61 5.78
CA ILE A 67 15.10 2.50 5.08
C ILE A 67 14.84 1.68 3.81
N PRO A 68 15.01 2.26 2.61
CA PRO A 68 14.82 1.52 1.37
C PRO A 68 15.90 0.44 1.23
N VAL A 69 15.59 -0.59 0.43
CA VAL A 69 16.62 -1.50 -0.05
C VAL A 69 17.62 -0.69 -0.88
N GLU A 70 18.90 -1.04 -0.82
CA GLU A 70 19.91 -0.37 -1.64
C GLU A 70 19.48 -0.45 -3.12
N PRO A 71 19.40 0.69 -3.82
CA PRO A 71 18.92 0.71 -5.19
C PRO A 71 19.93 0.02 -6.12
N SER A 72 19.45 -0.92 -6.93
CA SER A 72 20.12 -1.25 -8.19
C SER A 72 20.17 0.01 -9.04
N ILE A 73 21.31 0.28 -9.67
CA ILE A 73 21.62 1.51 -10.45
C ILE A 73 20.60 1.76 -11.60
N GLU A 74 19.72 0.79 -11.88
CA GLU A 74 18.67 0.87 -12.91
C GLU A 74 17.34 1.47 -12.41
N ASP A 75 17.12 1.65 -11.10
CA ASP A 75 15.78 1.90 -10.52
C ASP A 75 15.50 3.33 -10.01
N ILE A 76 16.33 4.33 -10.33
CA ILE A 76 16.10 5.70 -9.82
C ILE A 76 16.08 6.74 -10.95
N GLU A 77 14.88 7.07 -11.40
CA GLU A 77 14.51 8.43 -11.79
C GLU A 77 13.13 8.76 -11.20
N LEU A 78 13.12 9.45 -10.05
CA LEU A 78 11.92 10.17 -9.59
C LEU A 78 12.04 11.62 -10.06
N ASN A 79 11.00 12.14 -10.70
CA ASN A 79 10.97 13.52 -11.17
C ASN A 79 10.50 14.50 -10.07
N GLU A 80 10.74 15.80 -10.29
CA GLU A 80 10.44 16.85 -9.30
C GLU A 80 8.95 16.94 -8.93
N GLU A 81 8.04 16.59 -9.85
CA GLU A 81 6.60 16.56 -9.59
C GLU A 81 6.22 15.47 -8.57
N GLN A 82 6.92 14.32 -8.58
CA GLN A 82 6.71 13.26 -7.60
C GLN A 82 7.15 13.67 -6.18
N LEU A 83 8.13 14.57 -6.05
CA LEU A 83 8.61 15.07 -4.76
C LEU A 83 7.65 16.10 -4.13
N GLU A 84 7.07 17.01 -4.93
CA GLU A 84 6.10 17.99 -4.42
C GLU A 84 4.82 17.35 -3.87
N ILE A 85 4.34 16.28 -4.51
CA ILE A 85 3.11 15.58 -4.12
C ILE A 85 3.26 14.89 -2.75
N ILE A 86 4.45 14.35 -2.46
CA ILE A 86 4.79 13.75 -1.15
C ILE A 86 4.78 14.81 -0.03
N ALA A 87 5.17 16.05 -0.34
CA ALA A 87 5.21 17.15 0.62
C ALA A 87 3.85 17.82 0.87
N GLY A 88 2.88 17.70 -0.05
CA GLY A 88 1.67 18.54 -0.10
C GLY A 88 0.40 18.05 0.64
N GLY A 89 0.28 16.77 0.99
CA GLY A 89 -0.76 16.26 1.91
C GLY A 89 -2.25 16.62 1.61
N GLY A 90 -2.64 16.87 0.36
CA GLY A 90 -4.00 17.30 -0.02
C GLY A 90 -4.96 16.15 -0.40
N GLN A 91 -6.27 16.31 -0.18
CA GLN A 91 -7.25 15.23 -0.39
C GLN A 91 -7.47 14.78 -1.86
N THR A 92 -7.00 15.55 -2.85
CA THR A 92 -7.01 15.15 -4.27
C THR A 92 -5.90 14.14 -4.62
N VAL A 93 -5.01 13.86 -3.66
CA VAL A 93 -3.74 13.13 -3.85
C VAL A 93 -3.90 11.62 -3.63
N TRP A 94 -5.07 11.09 -3.26
CA TRP A 94 -5.16 9.68 -2.80
C TRP A 94 -4.83 8.64 -3.88
N ALA A 95 -5.28 8.84 -5.11
CA ALA A 95 -4.97 7.92 -6.22
C ALA A 95 -3.47 7.96 -6.58
N ASP A 96 -2.88 9.15 -6.55
CA ASP A 96 -1.46 9.39 -6.88
C ASP A 96 -0.53 8.98 -5.74
N LEU A 97 -0.94 9.15 -4.49
CA LEU A 97 -0.23 8.70 -3.29
C LEU A 97 -0.10 7.19 -3.28
N VAL A 98 -1.18 6.47 -3.56
CA VAL A 98 -1.18 5.00 -3.60
C VAL A 98 -0.37 4.48 -4.80
N ASN A 99 -0.37 5.19 -5.94
CA ASN A 99 0.51 4.89 -7.07
C ASN A 99 2.00 5.06 -6.72
N ASN A 100 2.36 6.15 -6.02
CA ASN A 100 3.76 6.51 -5.76
C ASN A 100 4.35 5.80 -4.54
N LEU A 101 3.59 5.61 -3.46
CA LEU A 101 4.10 4.96 -2.24
C LEU A 101 4.17 3.44 -2.35
N PHE A 102 3.31 2.86 -3.19
CA PHE A 102 3.17 1.41 -3.28
C PHE A 102 2.96 0.91 -4.72
N PRO A 103 3.87 1.21 -5.67
CA PRO A 103 3.73 0.77 -7.05
C PRO A 103 3.60 -0.77 -7.14
N GLU A 104 4.42 -1.49 -6.38
CA GLU A 104 4.44 -2.96 -6.36
C GLU A 104 3.16 -3.59 -5.78
N LEU A 105 2.45 -2.89 -4.90
CA LEU A 105 1.21 -3.42 -4.28
C LEU A 105 0.10 -3.60 -5.32
N LYS A 106 0.09 -2.80 -6.38
CA LYS A 106 -0.87 -2.96 -7.47
C LYS A 106 -0.54 -4.20 -8.30
N ASP A 107 0.73 -4.57 -8.43
CA ASP A 107 1.15 -5.69 -9.26
C ASP A 107 0.91 -7.04 -8.59
N ILE A 108 0.88 -7.08 -7.26
CA ILE A 108 0.58 -8.31 -6.49
C ILE A 108 -0.92 -8.59 -6.34
N ILE A 109 -1.80 -7.60 -6.51
CA ILE A 109 -3.25 -7.78 -6.45
C ILE A 109 -3.78 -8.30 -7.80
N LYS A 110 -4.36 -9.50 -7.80
CA LYS A 110 -5.09 -10.07 -8.93
C LYS A 110 -6.58 -10.18 -8.63
N ILE A 111 -7.39 -9.58 -9.49
CA ILE A 111 -8.86 -9.46 -9.38
C ILE A 111 -9.50 -10.01 -10.64
#